data_AF-A0A3B9V810-F1
#
_entry.id   AF-A0A3B9V810-F1
#
_cell.length_a   1.000
_cell.length_b   1.000
_cell.length_c   1.000
_cell.angle_alpha   90.00
_cell.angle_beta   90.00
_cell.angle_gamma   90.00
#
_symmetry.space_group_name_H-M   'P 1'
#
loop_
_entity.id
_entity.type
_entity.pdbx_description
1 polymer ?
#
loop_
_entity_poly.entity_id
_entity_poly.type
_entity_poly.pdbx_seq_one_letter_code
_entity_poly.pdbx_strand_id
1 'polypeptide(L)'
;MTADEKKDILIQYRLSQATEALDDAVFLFDNNRGLRSVVNRIYYAMFYAVLALLVNEPFQGSKHSGIISYFNRRFIKENIFSSEMEISEPCV
;
A
#
# COMPACT_ATOMS: atom_id res chain seq x y z
N MET A 1 8.36 13.65 -22.04
CA MET A 1 8.12 13.08 -20.70
C MET A 1 9.44 12.86 -19.98
N THR A 2 9.70 13.64 -18.95
CA THR A 2 10.87 13.55 -18.07
C THR A 2 10.80 12.32 -17.15
N ALA A 3 11.87 12.02 -16.42
CA ALA A 3 11.88 10.93 -15.45
C ALA A 3 10.95 11.20 -14.26
N ASP A 4 10.84 12.47 -13.83
CA ASP A 4 9.99 12.86 -12.71
C ASP A 4 8.51 12.83 -13.10
N GLU A 5 8.15 13.29 -14.30
CA GLU A 5 6.78 13.16 -14.82
C GLU A 5 6.33 11.69 -14.87
N LYS A 6 7.22 10.76 -15.21
CA LYS A 6 6.93 9.31 -15.19
C LYS A 6 6.68 8.79 -13.78
N LYS A 7 7.44 9.28 -12.78
CA LYS A 7 7.23 8.91 -11.37
C LYS A 7 5.89 9.43 -10.87
N ASP A 8 5.55 10.68 -11.17
CA ASP A 8 4.29 11.28 -10.75
C ASP A 8 3.09 10.51 -11.32
N ILE A 9 3.12 10.16 -12.60
CA ILE A 9 2.08 9.31 -13.22
C ILE A 9 1.96 7.96 -12.51
N LEU A 10 3.09 7.32 -12.18
CA LEU A 10 3.09 6.04 -11.48
C LEU A 10 2.55 6.15 -10.05
N ILE A 11 2.88 7.24 -9.35
CA ILE A 11 2.36 7.54 -8.01
C ILE A 11 0.84 7.71 -8.07
N GLN A 12 0.34 8.56 -8.99
CA GLN A 12 -1.10 8.80 -9.14
C GLN A 12 -1.85 7.53 -9.51
N TYR A 13 -1.30 6.71 -10.41
CA TYR A 13 -1.88 5.43 -10.75
C TYR A 13 -2.00 4.50 -9.54
N ARG A 14 -0.94 4.36 -8.73
CA ARG A 14 -0.94 3.53 -7.52
C ARG A 14 -1.92 4.05 -6.47
N LEU A 15 -2.06 5.37 -6.32
CA LEU A 15 -3.06 5.98 -5.43
C LEU A 15 -4.49 5.76 -5.93
N SER A 16 -4.73 5.75 -7.24
CA SER A 16 -6.02 5.35 -7.82
C SER A 16 -6.36 3.91 -7.44
N GLN A 17 -5.41 2.98 -7.62
CA GLN A 17 -5.60 1.58 -7.22
C GLN A 17 -5.88 1.42 -5.72
N ALA A 18 -5.20 2.22 -4.88
CA ALA A 18 -5.45 2.22 -3.44
C ALA A 18 -6.87 2.68 -3.10
N THR A 19 -7.34 3.74 -3.77
CA THR A 19 -8.68 4.30 -3.60
C THR A 19 -9.75 3.31 -4.06
N GLU A 20 -9.60 2.74 -5.26
CA GLU A 20 -10.52 1.73 -5.80
C GLU A 20 -10.62 0.50 -4.89
N ALA A 21 -9.49 0.01 -4.36
CA ALA A 21 -9.50 -1.12 -3.44
C ALA A 21 -10.18 -0.79 -2.10
N LEU A 22 -10.07 0.45 -1.62
CA LEU A 22 -10.77 0.90 -0.42
C LEU A 22 -12.28 1.03 -0.67
N ASP A 23 -12.68 1.61 -1.80
CA ASP A 23 -14.08 1.72 -2.20
C ASP A 23 -14.72 0.32 -2.34
N ASP A 24 -13.99 -0.64 -2.93
CA ASP A 24 -14.39 -2.05 -2.97
C ASP A 24 -14.59 -2.62 -1.54
N ALA A 25 -13.68 -2.31 -0.60
CA ALA A 25 -13.79 -2.78 0.77
C ALA A 25 -15.05 -2.22 1.47
N VAL A 26 -15.31 -0.92 1.30
CA VAL A 26 -16.50 -0.24 1.82
C VAL A 26 -17.76 -0.86 1.22
N PHE A 27 -17.81 -1.01 -0.10
CA PHE A 27 -18.93 -1.64 -0.77
C PHE A 27 -19.20 -3.07 -0.27
N LEU A 28 -18.14 -3.89 -0.12
CA LEU A 28 -18.27 -5.25 0.41
C LEU A 28 -18.80 -5.25 1.86
N PHE A 29 -18.33 -4.32 2.69
CA PHE A 29 -18.77 -4.20 4.07
C PHE A 29 -20.24 -3.77 4.17
N ASP A 30 -20.62 -2.71 3.46
CA ASP A 30 -21.99 -2.16 3.45
C ASP A 30 -23.02 -3.17 2.91
N ASN A 31 -22.58 -4.06 2.01
CA ASN A 31 -23.40 -5.12 1.45
C ASN A 31 -23.31 -6.45 2.23
N ASN A 32 -22.85 -6.43 3.49
CA ASN A 32 -22.75 -7.59 4.38
C ASN A 32 -22.02 -8.80 3.75
N ARG A 33 -20.99 -8.54 2.95
CA ARG A 33 -20.15 -9.59 2.37
C ARG A 33 -19.17 -10.12 3.42
N GLY A 34 -18.55 -11.26 3.12
CA GLY A 34 -17.63 -11.91 4.06
C GLY A 34 -16.48 -11.01 4.47
N LEU A 35 -16.25 -10.89 5.79
CA LEU A 35 -15.20 -10.03 6.36
C LEU A 35 -13.81 -10.34 5.82
N ARG A 36 -13.54 -11.60 5.46
CA ARG A 36 -12.27 -11.99 4.80
C ARG A 36 -12.05 -11.21 3.50
N SER A 37 -13.10 -11.03 2.68
CA SER A 37 -13.01 -10.27 1.43
C SER A 37 -12.82 -8.78 1.70
N VAL A 38 -13.49 -8.24 2.73
CA VAL A 38 -13.32 -6.83 3.15
C VAL A 38 -11.86 -6.58 3.57
N VAL A 39 -11.34 -7.41 4.47
CA VAL A 39 -9.96 -7.30 4.96
C VAL A 39 -8.95 -7.45 3.82
N ASN A 40 -9.18 -8.37 2.88
CA ASN A 40 -8.32 -8.52 1.71
C ASN A 40 -8.28 -7.24 0.86
N ARG A 41 -9.42 -6.56 0.68
CA ARG A 41 -9.48 -5.30 -0.07
C ARG A 41 -8.79 -4.14 0.66
N ILE A 42 -9.00 -4.01 1.97
CA ILE A 42 -8.28 -3.03 2.82
C ILE A 42 -6.77 -3.27 2.73
N TYR A 43 -6.36 -4.54 2.80
CA TYR A 43 -4.97 -4.93 2.69
C TYR A 43 -4.32 -4.46 1.38
N TYR A 44 -4.99 -4.69 0.24
CA TYR A 44 -4.49 -4.23 -1.05
C TYR A 44 -4.51 -2.70 -1.18
N ALA A 45 -5.51 -2.02 -0.60
CA ALA A 45 -5.53 -0.56 -0.56
C ALA A 45 -4.27 -0.01 0.13
N MET A 46 -3.93 -0.54 1.31
CA MET A 46 -2.69 -0.18 2.02
C MET A 46 -1.44 -0.52 1.22
N PHE A 47 -1.40 -1.71 0.59
CA PHE A 47 -0.25 -2.14 -0.21
C PHE A 47 0.01 -1.21 -1.40
N TYR A 48 -1.04 -0.78 -2.11
CA TYR A 48 -0.92 0.17 -3.23
C TYR A 48 -0.46 1.55 -2.75
N ALA A 49 -0.92 2.02 -1.59
CA ALA A 49 -0.44 3.26 -0.99
C ALA A 49 1.06 3.19 -0.63
N VAL A 50 1.51 2.08 -0.05
CA VAL A 50 2.94 1.84 0.22
C VAL A 50 3.75 1.81 -1.08
N LEU A 51 3.24 1.13 -2.12
CA LEU A 51 3.88 1.16 -3.43
C LEU A 51 4.01 2.60 -3.96
N ALA A 52 2.98 3.43 -3.84
CA ALA A 52 3.05 4.82 -4.27
C ALA A 52 4.15 5.59 -3.53
N LEU A 53 4.23 5.42 -2.21
CA LEU A 53 5.25 6.02 -1.35
C LEU A 53 6.67 5.61 -1.78
N LEU A 54 6.89 4.32 -2.09
CA LEU A 54 8.21 3.79 -2.43
C LEU A 54 8.73 4.22 -3.80
N VAL A 55 7.92 4.85 -4.67
CA VAL A 55 8.41 5.37 -5.97
C VAL A 55 9.53 6.40 -5.78
N ASN A 56 9.51 7.13 -4.67
CA ASN A 56 10.49 8.17 -4.34
C ASN A 56 11.65 7.67 -3.47
N GLU A 57 11.65 6.39 -3.10
CA GLU A 57 12.72 5.78 -2.33
C GLU A 57 13.73 5.07 -3.26
N PRO A 58 14.99 4.89 -2.85
CA PRO A 58 16.01 4.18 -3.65
C PRO A 58 15.76 2.66 -3.76
N PHE A 59 14.61 2.17 -3.29
CA PHE A 59 14.24 0.76 -3.28
C PHE A 59 13.78 0.28 -4.66
N GLN A 60 14.36 -0.82 -5.15
CA GLN A 60 14.06 -1.39 -6.48
C GLN A 60 13.39 -2.77 -6.42
N GLY A 61 13.02 -3.24 -5.23
CA GLY A 61 12.36 -4.54 -5.07
C GLY A 61 10.88 -4.50 -5.48
N SER A 62 10.42 -5.54 -6.16
CA SER A 62 9.00 -5.75 -6.50
C SER A 62 8.35 -6.89 -5.70
N LYS A 63 9.17 -7.64 -4.94
CA LYS A 63 8.67 -8.73 -4.11
C LYS A 63 7.91 -8.16 -2.93
N HIS A 64 6.75 -8.74 -2.71
CA HIS A 64 5.82 -8.39 -1.65
C HIS A 64 6.49 -8.30 -0.26
N SER A 65 7.21 -9.35 0.17
CA SER A 65 7.94 -9.37 1.44
C SER A 65 9.07 -8.34 1.52
N GLY A 66 9.69 -8.02 0.37
CA GLY A 66 10.73 -7.01 0.29
C GLY A 66 10.19 -5.60 0.49
N ILE A 67 9.01 -5.30 -0.07
CA ILE A 67 8.31 -4.03 0.10
C ILE A 67 7.98 -3.80 1.58
N ILE A 68 7.39 -4.80 2.24
CA ILE A 68 7.07 -4.74 3.68
C ILE A 68 8.33 -4.52 4.52
N SER A 69 9.35 -5.34 4.29
CA SER A 69 10.60 -5.26 5.06
C SER A 69 11.27 -3.89 4.90
N TYR A 70 11.25 -3.35 3.68
CA TYR A 70 11.81 -2.03 3.41
C TYR A 70 10.99 -0.94 4.09
N PHE A 71 9.66 -0.98 3.99
CA PHE A 71 8.77 -0.02 4.64
C PHE A 71 8.98 0.02 6.16
N ASN A 72 8.94 -1.14 6.83
CA ASN A 72 9.13 -1.21 8.28
C ASN A 72 10.52 -0.69 8.68
N ARG A 73 11.57 -1.05 7.92
CA ARG A 73 12.93 -0.56 8.21
C ARG A 73 13.04 0.96 8.02
N ARG A 74 12.49 1.49 6.94
CA ARG A 74 12.70 2.87 6.51
C ARG A 74 11.79 3.86 7.21
N PHE A 75 10.53 3.50 7.46
CA PHE A 75 9.55 4.44 7.98
C PHE A 75 9.17 4.17 9.44
N ILE A 76 9.16 2.92 9.88
CA ILE A 76 8.80 2.57 11.27
C ILE A 76 10.02 2.66 12.17
N LYS A 77 11.11 1.94 11.86
CA LYS A 77 12.32 1.94 12.70
C LYS A 77 13.04 3.28 12.74
N GLU A 78 12.86 4.12 11.73
CA GLU A 78 13.37 5.49 11.71
C GLU A 78 12.39 6.51 12.32
N ASN A 79 11.27 6.06 12.90
CA ASN A 79 10.23 6.88 13.56
C ASN A 79 9.58 7.95 12.65
N ILE A 80 9.51 7.71 11.34
CA ILE A 80 8.76 8.57 10.41
C ILE A 80 7.26 8.32 10.57
N PHE A 81 6.88 7.07 10.81
CA PHE A 81 5.52 6.66 11.16
C PHE A 81 5.50 5.96 12.52
N SER A 82 4.32 5.93 13.14
CA SER A 82 4.08 5.22 14.39
C SER A 82 4.32 3.72 14.24
N SER A 83 4.82 3.07 15.30
CA SER A 83 4.98 1.62 15.37
C SER A 83 3.67 0.84 15.17
N GLU A 84 2.52 1.46 15.40
CA GLU A 84 1.21 0.87 15.13
C GLU A 84 0.96 0.60 13.64
N MET A 85 1.71 1.27 12.74
CA MET A 85 1.64 1.08 11.29
C MET A 85 2.60 0.00 10.79
N GLU A 86 3.24 -0.76 11.68
CA GLU A 86 4.12 -1.85 11.29
C GLU A 86 3.34 -2.95 10.55
N ILE A 87 3.84 -3.34 9.38
CA ILE A 87 3.23 -4.39 8.56
C ILE A 87 3.90 -5.71 8.94
N SER A 88 3.24 -6.51 9.78
CA SER A 88 3.80 -7.76 10.33
C SER A 88 3.59 -8.97 9.44
N GLU A 89 2.37 -9.21 8.93
CA GLU A 89 2.05 -10.25 7.94
C GLU A 89 0.87 -9.83 7.04
N PRO A 90 0.78 -10.36 5.80
CA PRO A 90 -0.43 -10.20 4.99
C PRO A 90 -1.63 -10.80 5.74
N CYS A 91 -2.73 -10.07 5.87
CA CYS A 91 -3.99 -10.66 6.31
C CYS A 91 -4.52 -11.58 5.19
N VAL A 92 -4.16 -12.87 5.24
CA VAL A 92 -4.65 -13.92 4.32
C VAL A 92 -5.86 -14.63 4.89
#